data_AF-A0A1B8QTD5-F1
#
_entry.id   AF-A0A1B8QTD5-F1
#
_cell.length_a   1.000
_cell.length_b   1.000
_cell.length_c   1.000
_cell.angle_alpha   90.00
_cell.angle_beta   90.00
_cell.angle_gamma   90.00
#
_symmetry.space_group_name_H-M   'P 1'
#
loop_
_entity.id
_entity.type
_entity.pdbx_description
1 polymer ?
#
loop_
_entity_poly.entity_id
_entity_poly.type
_entity_poly.pdbx_seq_one_letter_code
_entity_poly.pdbx_strand_id
1 'polypeptide(L)'
;MPHHTDTIADWLVSNRLYEDNLFYYALIICFWFFIGFAFLGFELEGFSLQQNLFFNFIYYLIICACMALCPFWFKLFFSKTHTAKREQELNAHLNELDDDDRQEVVAYLNETGQLAMRPAQRWALVFLGSYFLFEVFFISAWVKDMALVWQPDWVMGIVEWVRENTALPPIHENHGLFYLDFSLSSDKILHTMYTTETEFLNSEFGKTALFFHFIRFANVSLITIAICLSFLDIIGWSGLKKFTDSDNKDYDLFAFLKSYLWTSFLAFFCALMIIGGIFGLWRSIKTSAEMSMNIVMWLDNLYLNFCLALMIISFFIIVSWLKMSKLLILGVIDFIKQFF
;
A
#
# COMPACT_ATOMS: atom_id res chain seq x y z
N MET A 1 43.84 -8.12 5.04
CA MET A 1 43.33 -9.39 5.60
C MET A 1 41.99 -9.12 6.26
N PRO A 2 41.01 -10.01 6.11
CA PRO A 2 39.62 -9.77 6.44
C PRO A 2 39.38 -9.93 7.94
N HIS A 3 38.68 -8.99 8.56
CA HIS A 3 38.00 -9.24 9.82
C HIS A 3 36.55 -8.78 9.68
N HIS A 4 35.70 -9.78 9.44
CA HIS A 4 34.30 -9.75 9.82
C HIS A 4 34.22 -9.39 11.31
N THR A 5 33.56 -8.27 11.60
CA THR A 5 32.82 -8.11 12.84
C THR A 5 31.62 -7.23 12.54
N ASP A 6 30.53 -7.86 12.09
CA ASP A 6 29.18 -7.39 12.35
C ASP A 6 29.07 -7.28 13.88
N THR A 7 29.37 -6.10 14.43
CA THR A 7 29.48 -5.93 15.89
C THR A 7 28.11 -5.62 16.47
N ILE A 8 27.92 -6.01 17.73
CA ILE A 8 26.75 -5.69 18.56
C ILE A 8 26.42 -4.18 18.55
N ALA A 9 27.38 -3.30 18.21
CA ALA A 9 27.17 -1.88 17.96
C ALA A 9 26.33 -1.60 16.70
N ASP A 10 26.58 -2.28 15.58
CA ASP A 10 25.71 -2.23 14.40
C ASP A 10 24.33 -2.82 14.70
N TRP A 11 24.25 -3.84 15.56
CA TRP A 11 22.96 -4.39 16.03
C TRP A 11 22.19 -3.46 16.99
N LEU A 12 22.89 -2.74 17.87
CA LEU A 12 22.33 -1.70 18.75
C LEU A 12 21.85 -0.47 17.96
N VAL A 13 22.53 -0.13 16.86
CA VAL A 13 22.11 0.89 15.89
C VAL A 13 21.00 0.35 14.95
N SER A 14 20.96 -0.97 14.67
CA SER A 14 19.96 -1.60 13.81
C SER A 14 18.61 -1.84 14.50
N ASN A 15 18.56 -1.85 15.83
CA ASN A 15 17.31 -2.04 16.56
C ASN A 15 16.51 -0.73 16.55
N ARG A 16 15.88 -0.41 15.42
CA ARG A 16 15.08 0.81 15.29
C ARG A 16 13.76 0.64 16.04
N LEU A 17 13.53 1.49 17.04
CA LEU A 17 12.30 1.45 17.84
C LEU A 17 11.05 1.55 16.96
N TYR A 18 11.14 2.27 15.84
CA TYR A 18 10.08 2.35 14.85
C TYR A 18 9.73 0.98 14.24
N GLU A 19 10.74 0.23 13.78
CA GLU A 19 10.57 -1.05 13.10
C GLU A 19 10.00 -2.11 14.06
N ASP A 20 10.48 -2.12 15.31
CA ASP A 20 9.90 -2.96 16.37
C ASP A 20 8.42 -2.63 16.59
N ASN A 21 8.08 -1.36 16.77
CA ASN A 21 6.70 -0.92 16.97
C ASN A 21 5.81 -1.29 15.77
N LEU A 22 6.30 -1.05 14.56
CA LEU A 22 5.64 -1.44 13.32
C LEU A 22 5.35 -2.94 13.30
N PHE A 23 6.33 -3.77 13.64
CA PHE A 23 6.17 -5.22 13.66
C PHE A 23 5.07 -5.66 14.64
N TYR A 24 5.08 -5.17 15.88
CA TYR A 24 4.04 -5.54 16.85
C TYR A 24 2.66 -5.05 16.45
N TYR A 25 2.56 -3.84 15.91
CA TYR A 25 1.28 -3.25 15.48
C TYR A 25 0.74 -3.99 14.25
N ALA A 26 1.60 -4.34 13.30
CA ALA A 26 1.25 -5.18 12.17
C ALA A 26 0.76 -6.56 12.63
N LEU A 27 1.40 -7.18 13.62
CA LEU A 27 0.97 -8.46 14.19
C LEU A 27 -0.44 -8.36 14.80
N ILE A 28 -0.69 -7.33 15.61
CA ILE A 28 -2.02 -7.10 16.21
C ILE A 28 -3.08 -6.91 15.11
N ILE A 29 -2.77 -6.11 14.08
CA ILE A 29 -3.67 -5.91 12.94
C ILE A 29 -3.91 -7.21 12.19
N CYS A 30 -2.86 -7.99 11.90
CA CYS A 30 -2.98 -9.29 11.23
C CYS A 30 -3.83 -10.28 12.04
N PHE A 31 -3.71 -10.28 13.37
CA PHE A 31 -4.54 -11.10 14.25
C PHE A 31 -6.03 -10.74 14.12
N TRP A 32 -6.37 -9.45 14.25
CA TRP A 32 -7.75 -9.00 14.10
C TRP A 32 -8.28 -9.16 12.68
N PHE A 33 -7.41 -8.96 11.68
CA PHE A 33 -7.73 -9.22 10.28
C PHE A 33 -8.08 -10.69 10.08
N PHE A 34 -7.28 -11.62 10.64
CA PHE A 34 -7.55 -13.05 10.54
C PHE A 34 -8.88 -13.44 11.18
N ILE A 35 -9.20 -12.88 12.36
CA ILE A 35 -10.53 -13.07 12.98
C ILE A 35 -11.62 -12.58 12.04
N GLY A 36 -11.52 -11.35 11.54
CA GLY A 36 -12.50 -10.82 10.59
C GLY A 36 -12.63 -11.67 9.33
N PHE A 37 -11.51 -12.08 8.74
CA PHE A 37 -11.45 -12.95 7.56
C PHE A 37 -12.15 -14.29 7.78
N ALA A 38 -11.98 -14.90 8.95
CA ALA A 38 -12.56 -16.21 9.25
C ALA A 38 -14.07 -16.17 9.52
N PHE A 39 -14.59 -15.06 10.06
CA PHE A 39 -15.97 -14.97 10.54
C PHE A 39 -16.89 -14.07 9.71
N LEU A 40 -16.35 -13.21 8.83
CA LEU A 40 -17.18 -12.41 7.91
C LEU A 40 -17.92 -13.29 6.90
N GLY A 41 -19.11 -12.84 6.49
CA GLY A 41 -19.99 -13.56 5.58
C GLY A 41 -20.95 -14.53 6.27
N PHE A 42 -21.04 -14.49 7.61
CA PHE A 42 -21.98 -15.32 8.37
C PHE A 42 -23.43 -14.98 8.02
N GLU A 43 -24.29 -15.99 8.13
CA GLU A 43 -25.73 -15.86 7.94
C GLU A 43 -26.46 -16.38 9.17
N LEU A 44 -27.35 -15.55 9.71
CA LEU A 44 -28.24 -15.90 10.80
C LEU A 44 -29.57 -16.35 10.22
N GLU A 45 -29.97 -17.58 10.56
CA GLU A 45 -31.27 -18.13 10.17
C GLU A 45 -32.42 -17.25 10.67
N GLY A 46 -33.42 -17.04 9.81
CA GLY A 46 -34.59 -16.21 10.11
C GLY A 46 -34.45 -14.71 9.79
N PHE A 47 -33.29 -14.26 9.31
CA PHE A 47 -33.07 -12.88 8.87
C PHE A 47 -32.94 -12.77 7.34
N SER A 48 -33.33 -11.62 6.77
CA SER A 48 -33.16 -11.36 5.33
C SER A 48 -31.69 -11.15 4.96
N LEU A 49 -31.35 -11.23 3.68
CA LEU A 49 -29.99 -10.96 3.20
C LEU A 49 -29.51 -9.55 3.58
N GLN A 50 -30.38 -8.54 3.51
CA GLN A 50 -30.03 -7.16 3.89
C GLN A 50 -29.79 -7.02 5.40
N GLN A 51 -30.55 -7.73 6.23
CA GLN A 51 -30.31 -7.76 7.68
C GLN A 51 -29.00 -8.46 8.02
N ASN A 52 -28.71 -9.59 7.36
CA ASN A 52 -27.42 -10.27 7.49
C ASN A 52 -26.25 -9.39 7.04
N LEU A 53 -26.40 -8.64 5.93
CA LEU A 53 -25.41 -7.65 5.50
C LEU A 53 -25.18 -6.58 6.58
N PHE A 54 -26.25 -6.07 7.20
CA PHE A 54 -26.14 -5.09 8.28
C PHE A 54 -25.41 -5.66 9.50
N PHE A 55 -25.69 -6.89 9.91
CA PHE A 55 -24.96 -7.53 11.01
C PHE A 55 -23.48 -7.77 10.69
N ASN A 56 -23.17 -8.19 9.47
CA ASN A 56 -21.80 -8.31 8.99
C ASN A 56 -21.09 -6.96 8.95
N PHE A 57 -21.79 -5.89 8.59
CA PHE A 57 -21.24 -4.53 8.61
C PHE A 57 -20.92 -4.07 10.03
N ILE A 58 -21.81 -4.30 11.00
CA ILE A 58 -21.53 -4.05 12.42
C ILE A 58 -20.32 -4.85 12.89
N TYR A 59 -20.25 -6.13 12.54
CA TYR A 59 -19.13 -6.99 12.89
C TYR A 59 -17.81 -6.48 12.31
N TYR A 60 -17.80 -6.09 11.02
CA TYR A 60 -16.67 -5.43 10.38
C TYR A 60 -16.22 -4.18 11.17
N LEU A 61 -17.15 -3.30 11.56
CA LEU A 61 -16.82 -2.11 12.36
C LEU A 61 -16.23 -2.44 13.73
N ILE A 62 -16.72 -3.49 14.39
CA ILE A 62 -16.16 -3.96 15.67
C ILE A 62 -14.71 -4.41 15.47
N ILE A 63 -14.42 -5.19 14.42
CA ILE A 63 -13.05 -5.63 14.13
C ILE A 63 -12.15 -4.43 13.80
N CYS A 64 -12.62 -3.46 13.01
CA CYS A 64 -11.87 -2.23 12.75
C CYS A 64 -11.60 -1.42 14.03
N ALA A 65 -12.57 -1.35 14.95
CA ALA A 65 -12.36 -0.73 16.26
C ALA A 65 -11.32 -1.50 17.09
N CYS A 66 -11.35 -2.83 17.06
CA CYS A 66 -10.33 -3.66 17.71
C CYS A 66 -8.93 -3.43 17.11
N MET A 67 -8.81 -3.27 15.78
CA MET A 67 -7.56 -2.87 15.12
C MET A 67 -7.11 -1.46 15.56
N ALA A 68 -8.02 -0.49 15.65
CA ALA A 68 -7.70 0.87 16.08
C ALA A 68 -7.17 0.91 17.54
N LEU A 69 -7.60 -0.03 18.37
CA LEU A 69 -7.11 -0.22 19.74
C LEU A 69 -5.72 -0.89 19.82
N CYS A 70 -4.93 -0.89 18.75
CA CYS A 70 -3.54 -1.39 18.73
C CYS A 70 -2.70 -0.99 19.96
N PRO A 71 -2.67 0.30 20.40
CA PRO A 71 -1.88 0.68 21.58
C PRO A 71 -2.33 -0.01 22.87
N PHE A 72 -3.63 -0.26 23.01
CA PHE A 72 -4.18 -0.98 24.16
C PHE A 72 -3.72 -2.44 24.16
N TRP A 73 -3.85 -3.13 23.02
CA TRP A 73 -3.37 -4.51 22.87
C TRP A 73 -1.87 -4.62 23.05
N PHE A 74 -1.12 -3.65 22.53
CA PHE A 74 0.32 -3.58 22.68
C PHE A 74 0.72 -3.49 24.15
N LYS A 75 0.10 -2.59 24.92
CA LYS A 75 0.33 -2.48 26.35
C LYS A 75 -0.10 -3.74 27.11
N LEU A 76 -1.22 -4.35 26.73
CA LEU A 76 -1.75 -5.53 27.41
C LEU A 76 -0.83 -6.76 27.26
N PHE A 77 -0.38 -7.03 26.04
CA PHE A 77 0.35 -8.26 25.73
C PHE A 77 1.88 -8.08 25.67
N PHE A 78 2.35 -6.88 25.32
CA PHE A 78 3.77 -6.62 25.04
C PHE A 78 4.42 -5.59 25.98
N SER A 79 3.74 -5.17 27.07
CA SER A 79 4.32 -4.20 28.04
C SER A 79 5.62 -4.63 28.70
N LYS A 80 5.91 -5.94 28.76
CA LYS A 80 7.14 -6.47 29.35
C LYS A 80 8.29 -6.62 28.34
N THR A 81 8.04 -6.35 27.06
CA THR A 81 9.07 -6.46 26.01
C THR A 81 10.13 -5.36 26.16
N HIS A 82 11.31 -5.61 25.59
CA HIS A 82 12.39 -4.63 25.53
C HIS A 82 11.93 -3.34 24.83
N THR A 83 11.18 -3.45 23.74
CA THR A 83 10.62 -2.34 22.97
C THR A 83 9.75 -1.43 23.83
N ALA A 84 8.84 -1.99 24.65
CA ALA A 84 7.97 -1.20 25.51
C ALA A 84 8.72 -0.46 26.63
N LYS A 85 9.75 -1.09 27.22
CA LYS A 85 10.59 -0.43 28.23
C LYS A 85 11.38 0.73 27.62
N ARG A 86 11.97 0.50 26.45
CA ARG A 86 12.74 1.50 25.73
C ARG A 86 11.90 2.70 25.29
N GLU A 87 10.67 2.49 24.83
CA GLU A 87 9.73 3.59 24.54
C GLU A 87 9.42 4.42 25.80
N GLN A 88 9.28 3.78 26.97
CA GLN A 88 9.03 4.49 28.23
C GLN A 88 10.25 5.30 28.68
N GLU A 89 11.44 4.70 28.67
CA GLU A 89 12.70 5.37 29.03
C GLU A 89 12.98 6.56 28.11
N LEU A 90 12.80 6.38 26.79
CA LEU A 90 12.98 7.44 25.82
C LEU A 90 12.02 8.60 26.06
N ASN A 91 10.73 8.32 26.30
CA ASN A 91 9.75 9.36 26.58
C ASN A 91 10.02 10.07 27.91
N ALA A 92 10.55 9.38 28.93
CA ALA A 92 10.96 10.00 30.19
C ALA A 92 12.09 11.01 29.95
N HIS A 93 13.14 10.61 29.23
CA HIS A 93 14.26 11.50 28.89
C HIS A 93 13.82 12.69 28.02
N LEU A 94 12.94 12.47 27.05
CA LEU A 94 12.41 13.56 26.21
C LEU A 94 11.56 14.58 26.99
N ASN A 95 10.96 14.17 28.11
CA ASN A 95 10.17 15.06 28.97
C ASN A 95 11.03 15.85 29.96
N GLU A 96 12.31 15.49 30.13
CA GLU A 96 13.28 16.20 30.97
C GLU A 96 13.99 17.34 30.22
N LEU A 97 13.89 17.35 28.89
CA LEU A 97 14.48 18.38 28.02
C LEU A 97 13.60 19.63 27.93
N ASP A 98 14.23 20.78 27.74
CA ASP A 98 13.56 22.02 27.36
C ASP A 98 12.96 21.90 25.95
N ASP A 99 11.94 22.71 25.64
CA ASP A 99 11.14 22.56 24.42
C ASP A 99 11.97 22.68 23.11
N ASP A 100 12.96 23.60 23.08
CA ASP A 100 13.83 23.82 21.92
C ASP A 100 14.74 22.60 21.69
N ASP A 101 15.42 22.13 22.73
CA ASP A 101 16.30 20.95 22.69
C ASP A 101 15.50 19.68 22.34
N ARG A 102 14.29 19.55 22.89
CA ARG A 102 13.41 18.42 22.60
C ARG A 102 13.04 18.37 21.12
N GLN A 103 12.76 19.50 20.49
CA GLN A 103 12.38 19.53 19.07
C GLN A 103 13.54 19.10 18.17
N GLU A 104 14.76 19.55 18.46
CA GLU A 104 15.97 19.15 17.72
C GLU A 104 16.24 17.64 17.89
N VAL A 105 16.21 17.15 19.13
CA VAL A 105 16.44 15.72 19.43
C VAL A 105 15.36 14.85 18.78
N VAL A 106 14.09 15.25 18.81
CA VAL A 106 13.00 14.52 18.14
C VAL A 106 13.19 14.47 16.62
N ALA A 107 13.66 15.55 16.00
CA ALA A 107 13.95 15.57 14.57
C ALA A 107 15.07 14.55 14.23
N TYR A 108 16.16 14.57 14.98
CA TYR A 108 17.28 13.64 14.79
C TYR A 108 16.87 12.17 15.01
N LEU A 109 16.14 11.87 16.08
CA LEU A 109 15.68 10.51 16.37
C LEU A 109 14.67 10.01 15.32
N ASN A 110 13.91 10.91 14.70
CA ASN A 110 13.01 10.57 13.59
C ASN A 110 13.80 10.19 12.34
N GLU A 111 14.89 10.91 12.05
CA GLU A 111 15.73 10.62 10.88
C GLU A 111 16.46 9.28 10.96
N THR A 112 16.68 8.77 12.18
CA THR A 112 17.40 7.53 12.49
C THR A 112 16.48 6.36 12.86
N GLY A 113 15.16 6.59 12.98
CA GLY A 113 14.16 5.57 13.31
C GLY A 113 14.14 5.12 14.76
N GLN A 114 14.68 5.94 15.65
CA GLN A 114 14.80 5.65 17.08
C GLN A 114 13.56 6.08 17.89
N LEU A 115 12.59 6.72 17.25
CA LEU A 115 11.28 7.02 17.83
C LEU A 115 10.26 5.92 17.54
N ALA A 116 9.32 5.73 18.47
CA ALA A 116 8.15 4.91 18.23
C ALA A 116 7.26 5.53 17.13
N MET A 117 6.43 4.69 16.49
CA MET A 117 5.50 5.16 15.46
C MET A 117 4.63 6.31 15.94
N ARG A 118 4.50 7.35 15.13
CA ARG A 118 3.63 8.50 15.40
C ARG A 118 2.15 8.13 15.24
N PRO A 119 1.22 8.88 15.86
CA PRO A 119 -0.23 8.64 15.70
C PRO A 119 -0.69 8.53 14.24
N ALA A 120 -0.20 9.40 13.35
CA ALA A 120 -0.56 9.35 11.93
C ALA A 120 -0.13 8.04 11.24
N GLN A 121 1.07 7.54 11.56
CA GLN A 121 1.60 6.29 11.01
C GLN A 121 0.84 5.07 11.58
N ARG A 122 0.47 5.12 12.87
CA ARG A 122 -0.39 4.11 13.50
C ARG A 122 -1.75 4.04 12.81
N TRP A 123 -2.39 5.19 12.59
CA TRP A 123 -3.67 5.27 11.87
C TRP A 123 -3.56 4.85 10.41
N ALA A 124 -2.43 5.12 9.75
CA ALA A 124 -2.16 4.62 8.40
C ALA A 124 -2.17 3.08 8.34
N LEU A 125 -1.53 2.39 9.31
CA LEU A 125 -1.59 0.93 9.39
C LEU A 125 -3.01 0.42 9.65
N VAL A 126 -3.72 1.04 10.60
CA VAL A 126 -5.11 0.69 10.91
C VAL A 126 -6.00 0.85 9.68
N PHE A 127 -5.81 1.93 8.91
CA PHE A 127 -6.51 2.14 7.64
C PHE A 127 -6.21 1.02 6.64
N LEU A 128 -4.94 0.64 6.44
CA LEU A 128 -4.57 -0.44 5.53
C LEU A 128 -5.22 -1.77 5.93
N GLY A 129 -5.15 -2.13 7.21
CA GLY A 129 -5.79 -3.35 7.73
C GLY A 129 -7.31 -3.33 7.58
N SER A 130 -7.93 -2.20 7.90
CA SER A 130 -9.38 -2.00 7.76
C SER A 130 -9.84 -2.04 6.31
N TYR A 131 -9.05 -1.48 5.40
CA TYR A 131 -9.33 -1.49 3.96
C TYR A 131 -9.27 -2.90 3.37
N PHE A 132 -8.23 -3.69 3.69
CA PHE A 132 -8.20 -5.08 3.26
C PHE A 132 -9.35 -5.89 3.84
N LEU A 133 -9.69 -5.63 5.11
CA LEU A 133 -10.85 -6.28 5.72
C LEU A 133 -12.16 -5.85 5.06
N PHE A 134 -12.26 -4.60 4.60
CA PHE A 134 -13.41 -4.12 3.83
C PHE A 134 -13.56 -4.89 2.52
N GLU A 135 -12.49 -5.13 1.77
CA GLU A 135 -12.56 -5.94 0.55
C GLU A 135 -13.09 -7.35 0.87
N VAL A 136 -12.62 -7.97 1.95
CA VAL A 136 -13.12 -9.27 2.43
C VAL A 136 -14.60 -9.20 2.83
N PHE A 137 -15.02 -8.16 3.56
CA PHE A 137 -16.42 -7.92 3.91
C PHE A 137 -17.29 -7.77 2.66
N PHE A 138 -16.82 -6.99 1.68
CA PHE A 138 -17.53 -6.78 0.42
C PHE A 138 -17.82 -8.12 -0.26
N ILE A 139 -16.79 -8.94 -0.43
CA ILE A 139 -16.88 -10.21 -1.17
C ILE A 139 -17.66 -11.27 -0.39
N SER A 140 -17.51 -11.31 0.94
CA SER A 140 -18.07 -12.39 1.77
C SER A 140 -19.50 -12.11 2.23
N ALA A 141 -19.87 -10.84 2.40
CA ALA A 141 -21.16 -10.44 2.97
C ALA A 141 -22.03 -9.60 2.04
N TRP A 142 -21.45 -8.66 1.27
CA TRP A 142 -22.22 -7.79 0.37
C TRP A 142 -22.51 -8.46 -0.97
N VAL A 143 -21.68 -9.42 -1.38
CA VAL A 143 -21.90 -10.20 -2.60
C VAL A 143 -22.48 -11.57 -2.26
N LYS A 144 -23.58 -11.95 -2.92
CA LYS A 144 -24.19 -13.28 -2.87
C LYS A 144 -24.54 -13.70 -4.28
N ASP A 145 -24.13 -14.91 -4.67
CA ASP A 145 -24.31 -15.45 -6.03
C ASP A 145 -23.85 -14.47 -7.12
N MET A 146 -22.68 -13.84 -6.90
CA MET A 146 -22.07 -12.81 -7.75
C MET A 146 -22.86 -11.48 -7.87
N ALA A 147 -24.01 -11.34 -7.21
CA ALA A 147 -24.82 -10.15 -7.20
C ALA A 147 -24.68 -9.36 -5.87
N LEU A 148 -24.85 -8.04 -5.94
CA LEU A 148 -24.91 -7.20 -4.75
C LEU A 148 -26.22 -7.44 -4.00
N VAL A 149 -26.12 -7.76 -2.70
CA VAL A 149 -27.26 -7.93 -1.79
C VAL A 149 -28.07 -6.65 -1.60
N TRP A 150 -27.40 -5.50 -1.64
CA TRP A 150 -28.01 -4.18 -1.47
C TRP A 150 -27.53 -3.24 -2.57
N GLN A 151 -28.47 -2.78 -3.40
CA GLN A 151 -28.26 -1.95 -4.60
C GLN A 151 -29.11 -0.67 -4.54
N PRO A 152 -28.83 0.26 -3.62
CA PRO A 152 -29.52 1.56 -3.60
C PRO A 152 -29.13 2.42 -4.81
N ASP A 153 -29.94 3.43 -5.13
CA ASP A 153 -29.76 4.28 -6.32
C ASP A 153 -28.37 4.91 -6.44
N TRP A 154 -27.74 5.29 -5.33
CA TRP A 154 -26.39 5.85 -5.35
C TRP A 154 -25.31 4.83 -5.72
N VAL A 155 -25.48 3.54 -5.35
CA VAL A 155 -24.58 2.46 -5.80
C VAL A 155 -24.74 2.27 -7.29
N MET A 156 -25.98 2.25 -7.77
CA MET A 156 -26.26 2.10 -9.20
C MET A 156 -25.76 3.29 -10.03
N GLY A 157 -25.83 4.52 -9.48
CA GLY A 157 -25.25 5.70 -10.10
C GLY A 157 -23.72 5.60 -10.25
N ILE A 158 -23.03 5.03 -9.26
CA ILE A 158 -21.59 4.73 -9.35
C ILE A 158 -21.32 3.68 -10.43
N VAL A 159 -22.08 2.58 -10.44
CA VAL A 159 -21.94 1.51 -11.42
C VAL A 159 -22.08 2.05 -12.85
N GLU A 160 -23.09 2.89 -13.09
CA GLU A 160 -23.30 3.52 -14.39
C GLU A 160 -22.12 4.43 -14.76
N TRP A 161 -21.66 5.27 -13.83
CA TRP A 161 -20.52 6.13 -14.06
C TRP A 161 -19.26 5.33 -14.45
N VAL A 162 -18.95 4.22 -13.75
CA VAL A 162 -17.80 3.38 -14.12
C VAL A 162 -18.02 2.77 -15.51
N ARG A 163 -19.24 2.27 -15.80
CA ARG A 163 -19.57 1.66 -17.10
C ARG A 163 -19.37 2.66 -18.25
N GLU A 164 -19.88 3.87 -18.12
CA GLU A 164 -19.72 4.95 -19.11
C GLU A 164 -18.25 5.37 -19.31
N ASN A 165 -17.42 5.19 -18.29
CA ASN A 165 -15.98 5.51 -18.33
C ASN A 165 -15.10 4.29 -18.66
N THR A 166 -15.70 3.18 -19.11
CA THR A 166 -14.99 1.95 -19.49
C THR A 166 -14.81 1.86 -20.99
N ALA A 167 -13.56 1.81 -21.45
CA ALA A 167 -13.24 1.53 -22.85
C ALA A 167 -13.34 0.02 -23.16
N LEU A 168 -13.93 -0.30 -24.31
CA LEU A 168 -14.12 -1.67 -24.82
C LEU A 168 -13.37 -1.88 -26.15
N PRO A 169 -12.94 -3.12 -26.47
CA PRO A 169 -12.41 -3.48 -27.79
C PRO A 169 -13.49 -3.50 -28.89
N PRO A 170 -13.14 -3.44 -30.20
CA PRO A 170 -11.80 -3.27 -30.77
C PRO A 170 -11.37 -1.80 -30.89
N ILE A 171 -12.34 -0.89 -30.82
CA ILE A 171 -12.14 0.54 -30.95
C ILE A 171 -12.13 1.14 -29.54
N HIS A 172 -10.94 1.31 -28.97
CA HIS A 172 -10.72 2.09 -27.76
C HIS A 172 -10.80 3.60 -28.08
N GLU A 173 -11.80 4.03 -28.84
CA GLU A 173 -11.97 5.43 -29.22
C GLU A 173 -12.26 6.25 -27.96
N ASN A 174 -11.36 7.20 -27.68
CA ASN A 174 -11.35 8.12 -26.57
C ASN A 174 -11.30 7.50 -25.15
N HIS A 175 -10.08 7.43 -24.61
CA HIS A 175 -9.73 7.89 -23.27
C HIS A 175 -10.60 7.46 -22.06
N GLY A 176 -11.28 6.31 -22.12
CA GLY A 176 -11.95 5.76 -20.94
C GLY A 176 -10.97 5.65 -19.76
N LEU A 177 -11.37 6.12 -18.57
CA LEU A 177 -10.54 6.01 -17.37
C LEU A 177 -10.18 4.55 -17.10
N PHE A 178 -11.10 3.64 -17.41
CA PHE A 178 -10.98 2.20 -17.24
C PHE A 178 -10.95 1.48 -18.58
N TYR A 179 -10.44 0.24 -18.57
CA TYR A 179 -10.56 -0.65 -19.72
C TYR A 179 -11.01 -2.04 -19.27
N LEU A 180 -11.72 -2.70 -20.17
CA LEU A 180 -12.13 -4.09 -20.05
C LEU A 180 -11.84 -4.79 -21.37
N ASP A 181 -10.95 -5.77 -21.32
CA ASP A 181 -10.65 -6.65 -22.45
C ASP A 181 -10.42 -8.06 -21.91
N PHE A 182 -11.33 -8.96 -22.26
CA PHE A 182 -11.16 -10.41 -22.08
C PHE A 182 -11.40 -11.18 -23.38
N SER A 183 -11.46 -10.47 -24.51
CA SER A 183 -11.64 -11.01 -25.86
C SER A 183 -10.48 -11.89 -26.31
N LEU A 184 -9.28 -11.70 -25.72
CA LEU A 184 -8.12 -12.54 -25.95
C LEU A 184 -8.22 -13.86 -25.14
N SER A 185 -8.27 -14.98 -25.86
CA SER A 185 -8.38 -16.39 -25.38
C SER A 185 -7.44 -16.86 -24.24
N SER A 186 -6.50 -16.03 -23.80
CA SER A 186 -5.67 -16.30 -22.61
C SER A 186 -6.45 -16.17 -21.29
N ASP A 187 -7.57 -15.44 -21.29
CA ASP A 187 -8.42 -15.30 -20.12
C ASP A 187 -9.54 -16.35 -20.09
N LYS A 188 -9.41 -17.33 -19.20
CA LYS A 188 -10.35 -18.45 -19.14
C LYS A 188 -11.57 -18.17 -18.28
N ILE A 189 -11.55 -17.19 -17.37
CA ILE A 189 -12.61 -17.11 -16.35
C ILE A 189 -13.81 -16.33 -16.89
N LEU A 190 -13.64 -15.04 -17.19
CA LEU A 190 -14.75 -14.21 -17.69
C LEU A 190 -15.28 -14.69 -19.05
N HIS A 191 -14.39 -15.13 -19.94
CA HIS A 191 -14.76 -15.66 -21.25
C HIS A 191 -15.56 -16.98 -21.17
N THR A 192 -15.46 -17.74 -20.07
CA THR A 192 -16.34 -18.93 -19.88
C THR A 192 -17.73 -18.56 -19.40
N MET A 193 -17.90 -17.39 -18.77
CA MET A 193 -19.17 -16.95 -18.21
C MET A 193 -19.95 -16.03 -19.16
N TYR A 194 -19.25 -15.25 -19.99
CA TYR A 194 -19.85 -14.25 -20.88
C TYR A 194 -19.24 -14.33 -22.28
N THR A 195 -20.08 -14.09 -23.28
CA THR A 195 -19.66 -14.11 -24.69
C THR A 195 -19.01 -12.80 -25.10
N THR A 196 -19.43 -11.68 -24.49
CA THR A 196 -18.92 -10.34 -24.81
C THR A 196 -18.73 -9.48 -23.57
N GLU A 197 -17.85 -8.49 -23.64
CA GLU A 197 -17.62 -7.50 -22.58
C GLU A 197 -18.89 -6.70 -22.25
N THR A 198 -19.69 -6.37 -23.28
CA THR A 198 -20.97 -5.67 -23.10
C THR A 198 -21.98 -6.52 -22.34
N GLU A 199 -22.04 -7.82 -22.62
CA GLU A 199 -22.89 -8.76 -21.86
C GLU A 199 -22.48 -8.81 -20.39
N PHE A 200 -21.17 -8.90 -20.13
CA PHE A 200 -20.63 -8.85 -18.77
C PHE A 200 -21.02 -7.56 -18.05
N LEU A 201 -20.77 -6.38 -18.64
CA LEU A 201 -21.04 -5.06 -18.02
C LEU A 201 -22.51 -4.82 -17.66
N ASN A 202 -23.42 -5.51 -18.36
CA ASN A 202 -24.87 -5.42 -18.13
C ASN A 202 -25.40 -6.48 -17.15
N SER A 203 -24.61 -7.51 -16.84
CA SER A 203 -24.97 -8.56 -15.90
C SER A 203 -24.94 -8.09 -14.43
N GLU A 204 -25.59 -8.84 -13.53
CA GLU A 204 -25.52 -8.56 -12.08
C GLU A 204 -24.08 -8.62 -11.55
N PHE A 205 -23.28 -9.57 -12.05
CA PHE A 205 -21.89 -9.66 -11.68
C PHE A 205 -21.05 -8.49 -12.21
N GLY A 206 -21.34 -8.03 -13.42
CA GLY A 206 -20.74 -6.80 -13.97
C GLY A 206 -20.98 -5.61 -13.06
N LYS A 207 -22.22 -5.42 -12.57
CA LYS A 207 -22.54 -4.35 -11.61
C LYS A 207 -21.71 -4.47 -10.33
N THR A 208 -21.61 -5.68 -9.77
CA THR A 208 -20.77 -5.96 -8.60
C THR A 208 -19.31 -5.58 -8.84
N ALA A 209 -18.74 -6.04 -9.95
CA ALA A 209 -17.34 -5.80 -10.32
C ALA A 209 -17.04 -4.31 -10.55
N LEU A 210 -17.95 -3.59 -11.22
CA LEU A 210 -17.83 -2.15 -11.45
C LEU A 210 -17.85 -1.36 -10.13
N PHE A 211 -18.77 -1.71 -9.22
CA PHE A 211 -18.83 -1.06 -7.91
C PHE A 211 -17.59 -1.37 -7.06
N PHE A 212 -17.14 -2.63 -7.05
CA PHE A 212 -15.89 -3.01 -6.38
C PHE A 212 -14.69 -2.26 -6.96
N HIS A 213 -14.60 -2.17 -8.29
CA HIS A 213 -13.54 -1.43 -8.98
C HIS A 213 -13.53 0.05 -8.58
N PHE A 214 -14.70 0.69 -8.50
CA PHE A 214 -14.81 2.07 -8.02
C PHE A 214 -14.25 2.25 -6.61
N ILE A 215 -14.61 1.37 -5.67
CA ILE A 215 -14.12 1.43 -4.29
C ILE A 215 -12.59 1.36 -4.28
N ARG A 216 -12.01 0.40 -5.02
CA ARG A 216 -10.55 0.28 -5.12
C ARG A 216 -9.94 1.54 -5.71
N PHE A 217 -10.46 2.01 -6.85
CA PHE A 217 -10.02 3.23 -7.53
C PHE A 217 -10.05 4.46 -6.60
N ALA A 218 -11.16 4.69 -5.90
CA ALA A 218 -11.34 5.84 -5.02
C ALA A 218 -10.37 5.82 -3.83
N ASN A 219 -9.95 4.63 -3.39
CA ASN A 219 -9.05 4.46 -2.24
C ASN A 219 -7.57 4.37 -2.62
N VAL A 220 -7.19 4.27 -3.90
CA VAL A 220 -5.77 4.17 -4.33
C VAL A 220 -4.91 5.28 -3.72
N SER A 221 -5.38 6.52 -3.73
CA SER A 221 -4.65 7.66 -3.17
C SER A 221 -4.46 7.53 -1.66
N LEU A 222 -5.50 7.10 -0.93
CA LEU A 222 -5.43 6.94 0.52
C LEU A 222 -4.51 5.77 0.92
N ILE A 223 -4.59 4.65 0.18
CA ILE A 223 -3.69 3.50 0.33
C ILE A 223 -2.25 3.93 0.09
N THR A 224 -2.01 4.72 -0.97
CA THR A 224 -0.68 5.24 -1.31
C THR A 224 -0.13 6.11 -0.19
N ILE A 225 -0.93 7.06 0.33
CA ILE A 225 -0.54 7.89 1.47
C ILE A 225 -0.23 7.04 2.69
N ALA A 226 -1.06 6.04 2.99
CA ALA A 226 -0.87 5.18 4.15
C ALA A 226 0.40 4.32 4.05
N ILE A 227 0.70 3.78 2.86
CA ILE A 227 1.96 3.05 2.61
C ILE A 227 3.15 4.00 2.76
N CYS A 228 3.09 5.20 2.18
CA CYS A 228 4.15 6.20 2.30
C CYS A 228 4.42 6.56 3.77
N LEU A 229 3.37 6.86 4.55
CA LEU A 229 3.52 7.18 5.98
C LEU A 229 4.13 6.03 6.79
N SER A 230 3.80 4.79 6.44
CA SER A 230 4.19 3.62 7.24
C SER A 230 5.58 3.07 6.87
N PHE A 231 5.96 3.11 5.59
CA PHE A 231 7.11 2.37 5.09
C PHE A 231 8.20 3.23 4.43
N LEU A 232 7.90 4.48 4.04
CA LEU A 232 8.87 5.30 3.30
C LEU A 232 10.13 5.61 4.11
N ASP A 233 9.97 5.90 5.40
CA ASP A 233 11.10 6.18 6.29
C ASP A 233 12.02 4.96 6.44
N ILE A 234 11.45 3.75 6.57
CA ILE A 234 12.20 2.49 6.61
C ILE A 234 13.02 2.31 5.33
N ILE A 235 12.39 2.53 4.18
CA ILE A 235 13.05 2.48 2.88
C ILE A 235 14.18 3.53 2.81
N GLY A 236 13.94 4.73 3.31
CA GLY A 236 14.98 5.77 3.41
C GLY A 236 16.17 5.31 4.25
N TRP A 237 15.91 4.72 5.43
CA TRP A 237 16.94 4.24 6.35
C TRP A 237 17.66 2.99 5.87
N SER A 238 17.12 2.23 4.91
CA SER A 238 17.81 1.10 4.29
C SER A 238 18.89 1.53 3.29
N GLY A 239 19.14 2.84 3.16
CA GLY A 239 20.22 3.41 2.37
C GLY A 239 19.77 4.24 1.17
N LEU A 240 18.46 4.36 0.91
CA LEU A 240 17.95 5.22 -0.17
C LEU A 240 18.18 6.72 0.07
N LYS A 241 18.28 7.15 1.35
CA LYS A 241 18.70 8.52 1.71
C LYS A 241 20.07 8.88 1.11
N LYS A 242 20.99 7.91 0.96
CA LYS A 242 22.31 8.14 0.34
C LYS A 242 22.25 8.61 -1.12
N PHE A 243 21.20 8.25 -1.85
CA PHE A 243 20.97 8.73 -3.22
C PHE A 243 20.17 10.04 -3.28
N THR A 244 19.55 10.44 -2.17
CA THR A 244 18.66 11.61 -2.09
C THR A 244 19.41 12.84 -1.56
N ASP A 245 20.35 12.64 -0.64
CA ASP A 245 21.22 13.66 -0.04
C ASP A 245 22.49 13.88 -0.87
N SER A 246 22.29 14.20 -2.15
CA SER A 246 23.35 14.50 -3.11
C SER A 246 23.98 15.89 -2.93
N ASP A 247 23.62 16.63 -1.88
CA ASP A 247 24.17 17.96 -1.59
C ASP A 247 25.59 17.93 -0.99
N ASN A 248 26.09 16.75 -0.60
CA ASN A 248 27.49 16.61 -0.20
C ASN A 248 28.40 16.68 -1.44
N LYS A 249 29.11 17.79 -1.58
CA LYS A 249 29.98 18.13 -2.72
C LYS A 249 31.28 17.30 -2.81
N ASP A 250 31.54 16.40 -1.85
CA ASP A 250 32.79 15.64 -1.74
C ASP A 250 32.66 14.16 -2.16
N TYR A 251 31.97 13.90 -3.29
CA TYR A 251 31.95 12.56 -3.86
C TYR A 251 33.07 12.37 -4.88
N ASP A 252 33.84 11.28 -4.72
CA ASP A 252 34.66 10.73 -5.79
C ASP A 252 33.79 10.50 -7.04
N LEU A 253 34.18 11.10 -8.17
CA LEU A 253 33.47 11.01 -9.46
C LEU A 253 33.22 9.55 -9.85
N PHE A 254 34.16 8.66 -9.58
CA PHE A 254 34.02 7.24 -9.91
C PHE A 254 32.93 6.56 -9.06
N ALA A 255 32.86 6.88 -7.77
CA ALA A 255 31.81 6.39 -6.88
C ALA A 255 30.43 6.92 -7.29
N PHE A 256 30.35 8.21 -7.67
CA PHE A 256 29.13 8.82 -8.19
C PHE A 256 28.65 8.16 -9.49
N LEU A 257 29.55 7.96 -10.47
CA LEU A 257 29.22 7.31 -11.75
C LEU A 257 28.76 5.86 -11.57
N LYS A 258 29.43 5.10 -10.69
CA LYS A 258 29.02 3.73 -10.34
C LYS A 258 27.62 3.70 -9.74
N SER A 259 27.35 4.61 -8.80
CA SER A 259 26.04 4.80 -8.19
C SER A 259 24.98 5.16 -9.24
N TYR A 260 25.28 6.10 -10.13
CA TYR A 260 24.39 6.53 -11.20
C TYR A 260 24.03 5.41 -12.17
N LEU A 261 25.01 4.61 -12.61
CA LEU A 261 24.79 3.48 -13.51
C LEU A 261 23.89 2.41 -12.87
N TRP A 262 24.13 2.09 -11.59
CA TRP A 262 23.29 1.14 -10.86
C TRP A 262 21.86 1.63 -10.71
N THR A 263 21.68 2.88 -10.30
CA THR A 263 20.35 3.50 -10.18
C THR A 263 19.66 3.60 -11.55
N SER A 264 20.39 3.86 -12.63
CA SER A 264 19.83 3.89 -14.00
C SER A 264 19.31 2.51 -14.44
N PHE A 265 20.07 1.45 -14.17
CA PHE A 265 19.62 0.07 -14.44
C PHE A 265 18.34 -0.26 -13.66
N LEU A 266 18.31 0.07 -12.37
CA LEU A 266 17.14 -0.17 -11.53
C LEU A 266 15.92 0.67 -11.97
N ALA A 267 16.14 1.94 -12.34
CA ALA A 267 15.09 2.85 -12.79
C ALA A 267 14.34 2.33 -14.03
N PHE A 268 15.02 1.63 -14.95
CA PHE A 268 14.38 0.99 -16.10
C PHE A 268 13.33 -0.05 -15.68
N PHE A 269 13.69 -0.98 -14.79
CA PHE A 269 12.73 -1.98 -14.29
C PHE A 269 11.62 -1.35 -13.46
N CYS A 270 11.95 -0.34 -12.65
CA CYS A 270 10.98 0.45 -11.89
C CYS A 270 9.96 1.14 -12.80
N ALA A 271 10.38 1.66 -13.96
CA ALA A 271 9.47 2.27 -14.93
C ALA A 271 8.49 1.25 -15.52
N LEU A 272 8.97 0.05 -15.86
CA LEU A 272 8.11 -1.05 -16.31
C LEU A 272 7.10 -1.46 -15.24
N MET A 273 7.51 -1.51 -13.97
CA MET A 273 6.62 -1.81 -12.84
C MET A 273 5.52 -0.76 -12.66
N ILE A 274 5.84 0.53 -12.78
CA ILE A 274 4.84 1.61 -12.69
C ILE A 274 3.84 1.50 -13.85
N ILE A 275 4.33 1.32 -15.07
CA ILE A 275 3.45 1.17 -16.24
C ILE A 275 2.54 -0.05 -16.05
N GLY A 276 3.12 -1.21 -15.72
CA GLY A 276 2.37 -2.45 -15.50
C GLY A 276 1.33 -2.34 -14.40
N GLY A 277 1.64 -1.67 -13.29
CA GLY A 277 0.68 -1.48 -12.20
C GLY A 277 -0.43 -0.46 -12.53
N ILE A 278 -0.14 0.62 -13.27
CA ILE A 278 -1.19 1.54 -13.74
C ILE A 278 -2.17 0.81 -14.66
N PHE A 279 -1.68 0.05 -15.63
CA PHE A 279 -2.58 -0.68 -16.53
C PHE A 279 -3.27 -1.84 -15.80
N GLY A 280 -2.54 -2.67 -15.06
CA GLY A 280 -3.09 -3.89 -14.45
C GLY A 280 -3.92 -3.68 -13.18
N LEU A 281 -3.57 -2.71 -12.33
CA LEU A 281 -4.21 -2.50 -11.02
C LEU A 281 -5.21 -1.36 -11.04
N TRP A 282 -4.83 -0.24 -11.65
CA TRP A 282 -5.63 0.98 -11.61
C TRP A 282 -6.75 0.92 -12.63
N ARG A 283 -6.42 0.63 -13.90
CA ARG A 283 -7.40 0.78 -15.00
C ARG A 283 -8.18 -0.49 -15.34
N SER A 284 -7.70 -1.67 -14.94
CA SER A 284 -8.29 -2.93 -15.36
C SER A 284 -9.53 -3.32 -14.53
N ILE A 285 -10.70 -3.31 -15.15
CA ILE A 285 -11.94 -3.81 -14.53
C ILE A 285 -11.90 -5.33 -14.38
N LYS A 286 -11.28 -6.03 -15.34
CA LYS A 286 -11.08 -7.48 -15.29
C LYS A 286 -10.46 -7.92 -13.96
N THR A 287 -9.37 -7.29 -13.54
CA THR A 287 -8.70 -7.59 -12.29
C THR A 287 -9.64 -7.46 -11.09
N SER A 288 -10.45 -6.40 -11.05
CA SER A 288 -11.43 -6.21 -9.99
C SER A 288 -12.55 -7.25 -10.05
N ALA A 289 -12.99 -7.64 -11.25
CA ALA A 289 -14.00 -8.68 -11.43
C ALA A 289 -13.52 -10.02 -10.86
N GLU A 290 -12.30 -10.46 -11.23
CA GLU A 290 -11.71 -11.69 -10.70
C GLU A 290 -11.64 -11.65 -9.16
N MET A 291 -11.15 -10.55 -8.59
CA MET A 291 -11.07 -10.39 -7.13
C MET A 291 -12.43 -10.39 -6.45
N SER A 292 -13.49 -9.88 -7.08
CA SER A 292 -14.82 -9.82 -6.47
C SER A 292 -15.63 -11.12 -6.60
N MET A 293 -15.10 -12.14 -7.28
CA MET A 293 -15.83 -13.41 -7.48
C MET A 293 -16.04 -14.18 -6.19
N ASN A 294 -14.97 -14.37 -5.43
CA ASN A 294 -14.99 -15.08 -4.16
C ASN A 294 -13.68 -14.86 -3.41
N ILE A 295 -13.65 -15.30 -2.16
CA ILE A 295 -12.50 -15.10 -1.27
C ILE A 295 -11.22 -15.80 -1.77
N VAL A 296 -11.35 -16.91 -2.50
CA VAL A 296 -10.19 -17.64 -3.05
C VAL A 296 -9.56 -16.82 -4.18
N MET A 297 -10.36 -16.29 -5.11
CA MET A 297 -9.87 -15.44 -6.19
C MET A 297 -9.29 -14.13 -5.66
N TRP A 298 -9.84 -13.58 -4.58
CA TRP A 298 -9.25 -12.44 -3.89
C TRP A 298 -7.87 -12.76 -3.32
N LEU A 299 -7.70 -13.92 -2.67
CA LEU A 299 -6.41 -14.39 -2.15
C LEU A 299 -5.39 -14.65 -3.26
N ASP A 300 -5.80 -15.30 -4.35
CA ASP A 300 -4.94 -15.57 -5.51
C ASP A 300 -4.40 -14.27 -6.12
N ASN A 301 -5.18 -13.20 -6.03
CA ASN A 301 -4.83 -11.87 -6.50
C ASN A 301 -4.27 -10.95 -5.40
N LEU A 302 -4.04 -11.43 -4.18
CA LEU A 302 -3.55 -10.60 -3.07
C LEU A 302 -2.18 -9.96 -3.38
N TYR A 303 -1.35 -10.65 -4.18
CA TYR A 303 -0.05 -10.15 -4.63
C TYR A 303 -0.15 -8.79 -5.36
N LEU A 304 -1.28 -8.51 -6.00
CA LEU A 304 -1.54 -7.26 -6.70
C LEU A 304 -1.53 -6.05 -5.75
N ASN A 305 -1.98 -6.24 -4.51
CA ASN A 305 -1.91 -5.20 -3.49
C ASN A 305 -0.47 -4.95 -3.02
N PHE A 306 0.40 -5.97 -3.01
CA PHE A 306 1.83 -5.80 -2.76
C PHE A 306 2.55 -5.09 -3.92
N CYS A 307 2.08 -5.27 -5.16
CA CYS A 307 2.58 -4.51 -6.31
C CYS A 307 2.37 -3.00 -6.16
N LEU A 308 1.31 -2.53 -5.48
CA LEU A 308 1.14 -1.10 -5.15
C LEU A 308 2.30 -0.56 -4.31
N ALA A 309 2.71 -1.31 -3.28
CA ALA A 309 3.85 -0.92 -2.45
C ALA A 309 5.14 -0.85 -3.30
N LEU A 310 5.38 -1.84 -4.16
CA LEU A 310 6.54 -1.85 -5.07
C LEU A 310 6.52 -0.70 -6.07
N MET A 311 5.34 -0.28 -6.55
CA MET A 311 5.22 0.91 -7.42
C MET A 311 5.64 2.20 -6.69
N ILE A 312 5.28 2.35 -5.42
CA ILE A 312 5.68 3.51 -4.62
C ILE A 312 7.20 3.55 -4.47
N ILE A 313 7.83 2.41 -4.13
CA ILE A 313 9.30 2.30 -4.07
C ILE A 313 9.92 2.66 -5.43
N SER A 314 9.35 2.13 -6.51
CA SER A 314 9.78 2.39 -7.88
C SER A 314 9.73 3.88 -8.23
N PHE A 315 8.69 4.59 -7.80
CA PHE A 315 8.56 6.04 -8.00
C PHE A 315 9.70 6.79 -7.33
N PHE A 316 10.03 6.48 -6.07
CA PHE A 316 11.13 7.13 -5.35
C PHE A 316 12.49 6.87 -6.00
N ILE A 317 12.74 5.64 -6.46
CA ILE A 317 13.98 5.31 -7.20
C ILE A 317 14.09 6.14 -8.48
N ILE A 318 13.00 6.31 -9.23
CA ILE A 318 12.97 7.12 -10.45
C ILE A 318 13.21 8.60 -10.13
N VAL A 319 12.61 9.13 -9.06
CA VAL A 319 12.85 10.51 -8.62
C VAL A 319 14.32 10.72 -8.24
N SER A 320 14.92 9.78 -7.51
CA SER A 320 16.34 9.84 -7.16
C SER A 320 17.23 9.74 -8.41
N TRP A 321 16.89 8.87 -9.36
CA TRP A 321 17.56 8.80 -10.65
C TRP A 321 17.53 10.15 -11.39
N LEU A 322 16.37 10.79 -11.49
CA LEU A 322 16.21 12.11 -12.13
C LEU A 322 17.07 13.19 -11.46
N LYS A 323 17.13 13.19 -10.12
CA LYS A 323 18.00 14.11 -9.36
C LYS A 323 19.48 13.89 -9.70
N MET A 324 19.94 12.64 -9.70
CA MET A 324 21.33 12.32 -10.07
C MET A 324 21.64 12.69 -11.53
N SER A 325 20.71 12.44 -12.47
CA SER A 325 20.85 12.83 -13.88
C SER A 325 21.04 14.33 -14.03
N LYS A 326 20.26 15.13 -13.29
CA LYS A 326 20.39 16.60 -13.29
C LYS A 326 21.79 17.03 -12.83
N LEU A 327 22.30 16.45 -11.74
CA LEU A 327 23.64 16.77 -11.22
C LEU A 327 24.75 16.36 -12.20
N LEU A 328 24.64 15.20 -12.83
CA LEU A 328 25.59 14.75 -13.84
C LEU A 328 25.63 15.72 -15.02
N ILE A 329 24.47 16.15 -15.52
CA ILE A 329 24.38 17.11 -16.64
C ILE A 329 25.02 18.45 -16.24
N LEU A 330 24.73 18.97 -15.05
CA LEU A 330 25.33 20.21 -14.56
C LEU A 330 26.85 20.09 -14.44
N GLY A 331 27.35 18.98 -13.89
CA GLY A 331 28.80 18.73 -13.78
C GLY A 331 29.50 18.65 -15.14
N VAL A 332 28.87 18.01 -16.13
CA VAL A 332 29.40 17.96 -17.52
C VAL A 332 29.44 19.36 -18.14
N ILE A 333 28.37 20.16 -17.96
CA ILE A 333 28.32 21.54 -18.47
C ILE A 333 29.43 22.39 -17.85
N ASP A 334 29.60 22.31 -16.53
CA ASP A 334 30.60 23.11 -15.82
C ASP A 334 32.03 22.67 -16.16
N PHE A 335 32.26 21.37 -16.39
CA PHE A 335 33.53 20.88 -16.93
C PHE A 335 33.81 21.46 -18.31
N ILE A 336 32.84 21.42 -19.24
CA ILE A 336 33.02 21.97 -20.60
C ILE A 336 33.35 23.47 -20.55
N LYS A 337 32.70 24.25 -19.68
CA LYS A 337 33.01 25.69 -19.47
C LYS A 337 34.41 25.98 -18.92
N GLN A 338 35.13 24.98 -18.41
CA GLN A 338 36.54 25.19 -18.00
C GLN A 338 37.50 25.16 -19.19
N PHE A 339 37.06 24.63 -20.34
CA PHE A 339 37.89 24.49 -21.55
C PHE A 339 37.54 25.50 -22.65
N PHE A 340 36.43 26.23 -22.52
CA PHE A 340 35.97 27.28 -23.43
C PHE A 340 35.64 28.54 -22.64
#